data_AF-A0A6B2G496-F1
#
_entry.id   AF-A0A6B2G496-F1
#
_cell.length_a   1.000
_cell.length_b   1.000
_cell.length_c   1.000
_cell.angle_alpha   90.00
_cell.angle_beta   90.00
_cell.angle_gamma   90.00
#
_symmetry.space_group_name_H-M   'P 1'
#
loop_
_entity.id
_entity.type
_entity.pdbx_description
1 polymer ?
#
loop_
_entity_poly.entity_id
_entity_poly.type
_entity_poly.pdbx_seq_one_letter_code
_entity_poly.pdbx_strand_id
1 'polypeptide(L)'
;DPYQSEMYEASCKILADAIKPLFAFYHFVSASQTEFISQIEKLAKFDPKVNIISDGIVMALGKVIFMLSVLDDLRNAKTSVKNDFSTYKRFKALCKFKDGNSVEAQLMVDVSQFLAEPNKIMNNLRAKLAVITDSTKIIATIISLFCDNVENRVYISPPERYLLLRAILAGLYLVAGDKNGIAR
;
A
#
# COMPACT_ATOMS: atom_id res chain seq x y z
N ASP A 1 40.97 8.57 2.19
CA ASP A 1 41.64 7.43 2.85
C ASP A 1 41.72 6.29 1.82
N PRO A 2 42.90 5.70 1.55
CA PRO A 2 43.09 4.70 0.48
C PRO A 2 42.12 3.50 0.54
N TYR A 3 41.63 3.12 1.72
CA TYR A 3 40.67 2.00 1.87
C TYR A 3 39.21 2.41 1.69
N GLN A 4 38.94 3.72 1.64
CA GLN A 4 37.58 4.27 1.64
C GLN A 4 36.78 3.85 0.40
N SER A 5 37.43 3.81 -0.76
CA SER A 5 36.77 3.39 -2.02
C SER A 5 36.40 1.91 -2.00
N GLU A 6 37.28 1.05 -1.48
CA GLU A 6 37.05 -0.38 -1.36
C GLU A 6 35.92 -0.68 -0.36
N MET A 7 35.91 0.02 0.78
CA MET A 7 34.83 -0.09 1.76
C MET A 7 33.47 0.35 1.19
N TYR A 8 33.42 1.41 0.38
CA TYR A 8 32.18 1.84 -0.26
C TYR A 8 31.69 0.85 -1.31
N GLU A 9 32.59 0.27 -2.10
CA GLU A 9 32.22 -0.74 -3.10
C GLU A 9 31.67 -2.02 -2.43
N ALA A 10 32.35 -2.51 -1.39
CA ALA A 10 31.90 -3.67 -0.62
C ALA A 10 30.54 -3.41 0.05
N SER A 11 30.39 -2.25 0.69
CA SER A 11 29.12 -1.84 1.32
C SER A 11 27.99 -1.70 0.31
N CYS A 12 28.28 -1.17 -0.88
CA CYS A 12 27.31 -1.02 -1.97
C CYS A 12 26.80 -2.40 -2.45
N LYS A 13 27.69 -3.39 -2.62
CA LYS A 13 27.30 -4.76 -3.02
C LYS A 13 26.39 -5.42 -1.98
N ILE A 14 26.74 -5.34 -0.70
CA ILE A 14 25.94 -5.90 0.40
C ILE A 14 24.56 -5.23 0.45
N LEU A 15 24.51 -3.89 0.39
CA LEU A 15 23.25 -3.15 0.42
C LEU A 15 22.40 -3.38 -0.83
N ALA A 16 23.01 -3.56 -2.01
CA ALA A 16 22.27 -3.87 -3.23
C ALA A 16 21.43 -5.14 -3.08
N ASP A 17 21.99 -6.19 -2.47
CA ASP A 17 21.26 -7.43 -2.21
C ASP A 17 20.18 -7.25 -1.13
N ALA A 18 20.49 -6.53 -0.06
CA ALA A 18 19.53 -6.24 1.02
C ALA A 18 18.33 -5.40 0.56
N ILE A 19 18.49 -4.58 -0.48
CA ILE A 19 17.46 -3.66 -1.00
C ILE A 19 16.60 -4.32 -2.09
N LYS A 20 17.01 -5.43 -2.72
CA LYS A 20 16.18 -6.14 -3.71
C LYS A 20 14.74 -6.42 -3.23
N PRO A 21 14.50 -6.92 -2.00
CA PRO A 21 13.15 -7.10 -1.48
C PRO A 21 12.35 -5.80 -1.35
N LEU A 22 13.00 -4.66 -1.14
CA LEU A 22 12.33 -3.35 -1.08
C LEU A 22 11.73 -2.98 -2.45
N PHE A 23 12.45 -3.21 -3.55
CA PHE A 23 11.90 -2.99 -4.88
C PHE A 23 10.73 -3.93 -5.17
N ALA A 24 10.86 -5.21 -4.82
CA ALA A 24 9.77 -6.17 -4.95
C ALA A 24 8.54 -5.74 -4.12
N PHE A 25 8.76 -5.26 -2.89
CA PHE A 25 7.70 -4.72 -2.03
C PHE A 25 7.01 -3.50 -2.66
N TYR A 26 7.78 -2.54 -3.18
CA TYR A 26 7.22 -1.37 -3.87
C TYR A 26 6.34 -1.77 -5.06
N HIS A 27 6.83 -2.67 -5.92
CA HIS A 27 6.06 -3.17 -7.05
C HIS A 27 4.81 -3.94 -6.62
N PHE A 28 4.93 -4.78 -5.59
CA PHE A 28 3.80 -5.53 -5.03
C PHE A 28 2.70 -4.60 -4.52
N VAL A 29 3.05 -3.56 -3.77
CA VAL A 29 2.08 -2.58 -3.26
C VAL A 29 1.41 -1.83 -4.42
N SER A 30 2.19 -1.36 -5.39
CA SER A 30 1.67 -0.64 -6.55
C SER A 30 0.72 -1.52 -7.39
N ALA A 31 1.09 -2.77 -7.64
CA ALA A 31 0.26 -3.74 -8.35
C ALA A 31 -1.02 -4.07 -7.58
N SER A 32 -0.91 -4.30 -6.26
CA SER A 32 -2.06 -4.60 -5.40
C SER A 32 -3.07 -3.44 -5.37
N GLN A 33 -2.59 -2.20 -5.30
CA GLN A 33 -3.46 -1.03 -5.41
C GLN A 33 -4.16 -0.97 -6.76
N THR A 34 -3.41 -1.17 -7.85
CA THR A 34 -3.98 -1.10 -9.21
C THR A 34 -5.05 -2.18 -9.43
N GLU A 35 -4.79 -3.41 -9.00
CA GLU A 35 -5.78 -4.49 -9.11
C GLU A 35 -7.00 -4.20 -8.23
N PHE A 36 -6.80 -3.77 -6.99
CA PHE A 36 -7.90 -3.39 -6.11
C PHE A 36 -8.80 -2.31 -6.73
N ILE A 37 -8.19 -1.25 -7.27
CA ILE A 37 -8.90 -0.16 -7.97
C ILE A 37 -9.68 -0.71 -9.17
N SER A 38 -9.07 -1.59 -9.98
CA SER A 38 -9.76 -2.22 -11.11
C SER A 38 -11.00 -3.02 -10.67
N GLN A 39 -10.93 -3.72 -9.54
CA GLN A 39 -12.07 -4.45 -9.00
C GLN A 39 -13.18 -3.51 -8.51
N ILE A 40 -12.81 -2.41 -7.83
CA ILE A 40 -13.78 -1.37 -7.44
C ILE A 40 -14.46 -0.74 -8.65
N GLU A 41 -13.72 -0.44 -9.73
CA GLU A 41 -14.31 0.10 -10.98
C GLU A 41 -15.29 -0.88 -11.64
N LYS A 42 -14.98 -2.18 -11.63
CA LYS A 42 -15.88 -3.22 -12.15
C LYS A 42 -17.17 -3.29 -11.33
N LEU A 43 -17.05 -3.23 -10.00
CA LEU A 43 -18.20 -3.23 -9.09
C LEU A 43 -19.02 -1.94 -9.18
N ALA A 44 -18.39 -0.79 -9.46
CA ALA A 44 -19.10 0.48 -9.64
C ALA A 44 -20.00 0.49 -10.89
N LYS A 45 -19.65 -0.31 -11.90
CA LYS A 45 -20.45 -0.48 -13.14
C LYS A 45 -21.53 -1.54 -13.02
N PHE A 46 -21.60 -2.23 -11.89
CA PHE A 46 -22.54 -3.33 -11.68
C PHE A 46 -23.94 -2.76 -11.39
N ASP A 47 -24.96 -3.22 -12.13
CA ASP A 47 -26.35 -2.85 -11.83
C ASP A 47 -26.89 -3.75 -10.71
N PRO A 48 -27.17 -3.21 -9.50
CA PRO A 48 -27.67 -4.00 -8.38
C PRO A 48 -29.04 -4.64 -8.62
N LYS A 49 -29.80 -4.21 -9.65
CA LYS A 49 -31.08 -4.81 -10.01
C LYS A 49 -30.96 -6.13 -10.78
N VAL A 50 -29.83 -6.33 -11.44
CA VAL A 50 -29.60 -7.47 -12.34
C VAL A 50 -28.66 -8.49 -11.71
N ASN A 51 -27.89 -8.08 -10.71
CA ASN A 51 -26.57 -8.63 -10.49
C ASN A 51 -26.20 -8.54 -9.01
N ILE A 52 -26.00 -9.68 -8.35
CA ILE A 52 -25.75 -9.77 -6.89
C ILE A 52 -24.24 -9.88 -6.64
N ILE A 53 -23.71 -9.02 -5.77
CA ILE A 53 -22.31 -9.09 -5.32
C ILE A 53 -22.24 -10.08 -4.16
N SER A 54 -21.43 -11.13 -4.28
CA SER A 54 -21.25 -12.10 -3.19
C SER A 54 -20.45 -11.51 -2.02
N ASP A 55 -20.85 -11.84 -0.79
CA ASP A 55 -20.11 -11.47 0.43
C ASP A 55 -18.64 -11.93 0.40
N GLY A 56 -18.35 -13.04 -0.29
CA GLY A 56 -16.98 -13.52 -0.46
C GLY A 56 -16.06 -12.52 -1.17
N ILE A 57 -16.57 -11.82 -2.19
CA ILE A 57 -15.82 -10.78 -2.90
C ILE A 57 -15.63 -9.55 -2.01
N VAL A 58 -16.69 -9.12 -1.31
CA VAL A 58 -16.66 -7.99 -0.38
C VAL A 58 -15.65 -8.24 0.75
N MET A 59 -15.63 -9.46 1.29
CA MET A 59 -14.66 -9.92 2.27
C MET A 59 -13.22 -9.91 1.74
N ALA A 60 -13.00 -10.39 0.51
CA ALA A 60 -11.69 -10.36 -0.11
C ALA A 60 -11.18 -8.92 -0.29
N LEU A 61 -12.04 -7.99 -0.75
CA LEU A 61 -11.70 -6.58 -0.89
C LEU A 61 -11.36 -5.93 0.46
N GLY A 62 -12.14 -6.18 1.51
CA GLY A 62 -11.84 -5.68 2.85
C GLY A 62 -10.53 -6.23 3.42
N LYS A 63 -10.17 -7.49 3.12
CA LYS A 63 -8.87 -8.08 3.47
C LYS A 63 -7.70 -7.39 2.75
N VAL A 64 -7.89 -6.94 1.51
CA VAL A 64 -6.88 -6.15 0.77
C VAL A 64 -6.70 -4.76 1.40
N ILE A 65 -7.78 -4.09 1.81
CA ILE A 65 -7.70 -2.82 2.54
C ILE A 65 -6.90 -3.00 3.85
N PHE A 66 -7.21 -4.05 4.60
CA PHE A 66 -6.46 -4.43 5.80
C PHE A 66 -4.97 -4.65 5.51
N MET A 67 -4.65 -5.45 4.49
CA MET A 67 -3.27 -5.74 4.09
C MET A 67 -2.52 -4.44 3.78
N LEU A 68 -3.08 -3.57 2.94
CA LEU A 68 -2.44 -2.31 2.57
C LEU A 68 -2.21 -1.39 3.78
N SER A 69 -3.15 -1.33 4.71
CA SER A 69 -2.99 -0.57 5.97
C SER A 69 -1.85 -1.11 6.82
N VAL A 70 -1.79 -2.44 7.03
CA VAL A 70 -0.73 -3.06 7.84
C VAL A 70 0.64 -2.87 7.19
N LEU A 71 0.73 -2.97 5.86
CA LEU A 71 1.99 -2.74 5.14
C LEU A 71 2.46 -1.29 5.27
N ASP A 72 1.56 -0.31 5.30
CA ASP A 72 1.90 1.10 5.48
C ASP A 72 2.44 1.35 6.90
N ASP A 73 1.78 0.78 7.92
CA ASP A 73 2.22 0.86 9.31
C ASP A 73 3.60 0.24 9.52
N LEU A 74 3.81 -0.97 8.99
CA LEU A 74 5.09 -1.69 9.10
C LEU A 74 6.22 -0.95 8.38
N ARG A 75 5.92 -0.37 7.21
CA ARG A 75 6.86 0.48 6.48
C ARG A 75 7.21 1.72 7.29
N ASN A 76 6.22 2.43 7.84
CA ASN A 76 6.42 3.62 8.66
C ASN A 76 7.26 3.34 9.92
N ALA A 77 7.07 2.17 10.55
CA ALA A 77 7.81 1.78 11.75
C ALA A 77 9.27 1.41 11.48
N LYS A 78 9.61 0.93 10.28
CA LYS A 78 10.96 0.45 9.93
C LYS A 78 11.86 1.56 9.37
N THR A 79 12.37 2.41 10.27
CA THR A 79 13.32 3.47 9.92
C THR A 79 14.65 2.94 9.36
N SER A 80 15.06 1.72 9.75
CA SER A 80 16.27 1.07 9.23
C SER A 80 16.25 0.92 7.71
N VAL A 81 15.11 0.53 7.13
CA VAL A 81 14.96 0.36 5.66
C VAL A 81 15.20 1.68 4.93
N LYS A 82 14.69 2.80 5.47
CA LYS A 82 14.93 4.14 4.93
C LYS A 82 16.41 4.53 5.00
N ASN A 83 17.07 4.20 6.11
CA ASN A 83 18.49 4.51 6.34
C ASN A 83 19.41 3.68 5.42
N ASP A 84 19.14 2.39 5.29
CA ASP A 84 19.90 1.48 4.42
C ASP A 84 19.78 1.89 2.95
N PHE A 85 18.56 2.21 2.51
CA PHE A 85 18.33 2.71 1.15
C PHE A 85 19.03 4.06 0.89
N SER A 86 18.98 4.97 1.86
CA SER A 86 19.67 6.27 1.75
C SER A 86 21.19 6.11 1.69
N THR A 87 21.74 5.17 2.47
CA THR A 87 23.17 4.84 2.49
C THR A 87 23.60 4.22 1.17
N TYR A 88 22.82 3.28 0.64
CA TYR A 88 23.04 2.69 -0.67
C TYR A 88 23.08 3.74 -1.78
N LYS A 89 22.10 4.67 -1.81
CA LYS A 89 22.07 5.75 -2.80
C LYS A 89 23.34 6.60 -2.77
N ARG A 90 23.84 6.93 -1.57
CA ARG A 90 25.06 7.71 -1.37
C ARG A 90 26.29 6.95 -1.88
N PHE A 91 26.45 5.69 -1.49
CA PHE A 91 27.59 4.88 -1.91
C PHE A 91 27.57 4.59 -3.42
N LYS A 92 26.40 4.33 -4.01
CA LYS A 92 26.25 4.17 -5.46
C LYS A 92 26.70 5.41 -6.23
N ALA A 93 26.32 6.60 -5.77
CA ALA A 93 26.73 7.87 -6.38
C ALA A 93 28.24 8.12 -6.26
N LEU A 94 28.84 7.79 -5.11
CA LEU A 94 30.28 7.97 -4.86
C LEU A 94 31.15 6.98 -5.66
N CYS A 95 30.68 5.74 -5.84
CA CYS A 95 31.43 4.70 -6.54
C CYS A 95 31.36 4.82 -8.08
N LYS A 96 30.66 5.82 -8.63
CA LYS A 96 30.40 5.96 -10.08
C LYS A 96 30.01 4.64 -10.75
N PHE A 97 29.21 3.81 -10.08
CA PHE A 97 28.63 2.63 -10.73
C PHE A 97 27.90 3.12 -11.97
N LYS A 98 28.39 2.68 -13.15
CA LYS A 98 28.03 3.19 -14.47
C LYS A 98 26.52 3.46 -14.58
N ASP A 99 26.21 4.57 -15.23
CA ASP A 99 24.88 5.08 -15.57
C ASP A 99 23.83 3.97 -15.62
N GLY A 100 23.03 3.88 -14.56
CA GLY A 100 21.81 3.09 -14.61
C GLY A 100 20.95 3.63 -15.75
N ASN A 101 20.28 2.75 -16.48
CA ASN A 101 19.29 3.17 -17.48
C ASN A 101 18.30 4.16 -16.84
N SER A 102 17.77 5.11 -17.62
CA SER A 102 16.86 6.16 -17.13
C SER A 102 15.72 5.63 -16.25
N VAL A 103 15.24 4.42 -16.55
CA VAL A 103 14.21 3.68 -15.80
C VAL A 103 14.65 3.34 -14.37
N GLU A 104 15.89 2.88 -14.17
CA GLU A 104 16.42 2.52 -12.86
C GLU A 104 16.61 3.78 -12.01
N ALA A 105 17.07 4.88 -12.61
CA ALA A 105 17.18 6.17 -11.93
C ALA A 105 15.81 6.67 -11.45
N GLN A 106 14.77 6.54 -12.28
CA GLN A 106 13.40 6.92 -11.89
C GLN A 106 12.88 6.05 -10.75
N LEU A 107 13.06 4.72 -10.82
CA LEU A 107 12.65 3.81 -9.75
C LEU A 107 13.31 4.16 -8.41
N MET A 108 14.59 4.55 -8.41
CA MET A 108 15.30 4.98 -7.21
C MET A 108 14.70 6.25 -6.60
N VAL A 109 14.23 7.19 -7.44
CA VAL A 109 13.53 8.40 -7.00
C VAL A 109 12.16 8.03 -6.41
N ASP A 110 11.39 7.20 -7.10
CA ASP A 110 10.05 6.79 -6.67
C ASP A 110 10.10 6.04 -5.35
N VAL A 111 11.06 5.11 -5.18
CA VAL A 111 11.27 4.40 -3.91
C VAL A 111 11.75 5.34 -2.81
N SER A 112 12.57 6.35 -3.14
CA SER A 112 12.99 7.37 -2.17
C SER A 112 11.81 8.19 -1.64
N GLN A 113 10.89 8.60 -2.51
CA GLN A 113 9.66 9.29 -2.12
C GLN A 113 8.73 8.34 -1.36
N PHE A 114 8.59 7.12 -1.88
CA PHE A 114 7.82 6.06 -1.26
C PHE A 114 8.27 5.77 0.16
N LEU A 115 9.56 5.91 0.51
CA LEU A 115 10.13 5.72 1.86
C LEU A 115 10.18 7.00 2.72
N ALA A 116 10.02 8.18 2.13
CA ALA A 116 10.08 9.45 2.85
C ALA A 116 8.74 9.85 3.45
N GLU A 117 7.64 9.66 2.71
CA GLU A 117 6.32 10.17 3.10
C GLU A 117 5.59 9.22 4.07
N PRO A 118 5.03 9.72 5.18
CA PRO A 118 4.20 8.90 6.06
C PRO A 118 2.86 8.56 5.39
N ASN A 119 2.36 7.36 5.65
CA ASN A 119 1.06 6.88 5.15
C ASN A 119 0.91 6.92 3.62
N LYS A 120 2.01 6.77 2.89
CA LYS A 120 2.03 6.93 1.43
C LYS A 120 1.14 5.90 0.73
N ILE A 121 1.07 4.67 1.25
CA ILE A 121 0.25 3.61 0.65
C ILE A 121 -1.23 3.98 0.76
N MET A 122 -1.70 4.31 1.95
CA MET A 122 -3.11 4.63 2.17
C MET A 122 -3.50 5.94 1.49
N ASN A 123 -2.62 6.95 1.46
CA ASN A 123 -2.84 8.21 0.74
C ASN A 123 -2.96 7.99 -0.78
N ASN A 124 -2.09 7.18 -1.37
CA ASN A 124 -2.16 6.85 -2.80
C ASN A 124 -3.45 6.07 -3.13
N LEU A 125 -3.83 5.11 -2.29
CA LEU A 125 -5.06 4.34 -2.47
C LEU A 125 -6.28 5.28 -2.43
N ARG A 126 -6.33 6.17 -1.44
CA ARG A 126 -7.40 7.17 -1.30
C ARG A 126 -7.47 8.10 -2.50
N ALA A 127 -6.34 8.60 -3.00
CA ALA A 127 -6.31 9.45 -4.18
C ALA A 127 -6.83 8.72 -5.43
N LYS A 128 -6.49 7.44 -5.61
CA LYS A 128 -7.02 6.62 -6.72
C LYS A 128 -8.53 6.36 -6.58
N LEU A 129 -9.02 6.10 -5.37
CA LEU A 129 -10.44 5.88 -5.10
C LEU A 129 -11.30 7.13 -5.33
N ALA A 130 -10.78 8.32 -5.02
CA ALA A 130 -11.49 9.59 -5.19
C ALA A 130 -11.85 9.91 -6.66
N VAL A 131 -11.16 9.29 -7.63
CA VAL A 131 -11.43 9.45 -9.06
C VAL A 131 -12.61 8.61 -9.52
N ILE A 132 -12.89 7.49 -8.83
CA ILE A 132 -13.94 6.54 -9.22
C ILE A 132 -15.28 6.98 -8.66
N THR A 133 -16.29 7.11 -9.52
CA THR A 133 -17.68 7.35 -9.14
C THR A 133 -18.22 6.20 -8.30
N ASP A 134 -18.97 6.51 -7.24
CA ASP A 134 -19.58 5.53 -6.32
C ASP A 134 -18.59 4.64 -5.53
N SER A 135 -17.28 4.92 -5.58
CA SER A 135 -16.29 4.20 -4.77
C SER A 135 -16.62 4.24 -3.27
N THR A 136 -17.06 5.39 -2.77
CA THR A 136 -17.50 5.59 -1.38
C THR A 136 -18.63 4.63 -0.98
N LYS A 137 -19.59 4.35 -1.87
CA LYS A 137 -20.68 3.41 -1.59
C LYS A 137 -20.17 1.99 -1.46
N ILE A 138 -19.27 1.57 -2.36
CA ILE A 138 -18.70 0.22 -2.33
C ILE A 138 -17.87 0.01 -1.06
N ILE A 139 -17.04 0.99 -0.70
CA ILE A 139 -16.28 0.93 0.55
C ILE A 139 -17.21 0.92 1.77
N ALA A 140 -18.31 1.69 1.76
CA ALA A 140 -19.32 1.64 2.81
C ALA A 140 -19.99 0.26 2.93
N THR A 141 -20.29 -0.41 1.81
CA THR A 141 -20.79 -1.79 1.81
C THR A 141 -19.80 -2.76 2.45
N ILE A 142 -18.49 -2.62 2.13
CA ILE A 142 -17.43 -3.41 2.77
C ILE A 142 -17.42 -3.18 4.29
N ILE A 143 -17.46 -1.91 4.72
CA ILE A 143 -17.47 -1.56 6.14
C ILE A 143 -18.71 -2.14 6.84
N SER A 144 -19.90 -2.01 6.22
CA SER A 144 -21.15 -2.52 6.80
C SER A 144 -21.08 -4.02 7.02
N LEU A 145 -20.66 -4.79 6.01
CA LEU A 145 -20.51 -6.24 6.14
C LEU A 145 -19.54 -6.62 7.28
N PHE A 146 -18.46 -5.86 7.43
CA PHE A 146 -17.49 -6.12 8.48
C PHE A 146 -18.03 -5.75 9.87
N CYS A 147 -18.81 -4.67 9.98
CA CYS A 147 -19.54 -4.33 11.20
C CYS A 147 -20.53 -5.42 11.58
N ASP A 148 -21.33 -5.90 10.62
CA ASP A 148 -22.32 -6.96 10.83
C ASP A 148 -21.63 -8.26 11.29
N ASN A 149 -20.47 -8.60 10.72
CA ASN A 149 -19.68 -9.75 11.16
C ASN A 149 -19.12 -9.58 12.58
N VAL A 150 -18.74 -8.36 12.97
CA VAL A 150 -18.26 -8.09 14.33
C VAL A 150 -19.39 -8.15 15.34
N GLU A 151 -20.54 -7.55 15.03
CA GLU A 151 -21.72 -7.48 15.89
C GLU A 151 -22.33 -8.86 16.12
N ASN A 152 -22.53 -9.63 15.04
CA ASN A 152 -23.09 -10.98 15.10
C ASN A 152 -22.06 -12.05 15.49
N ARG A 153 -20.82 -11.64 15.82
CA ARG A 153 -19.72 -12.55 16.20
C ARG A 153 -19.42 -13.62 15.16
N VAL A 154 -19.50 -13.26 13.88
CA VAL A 154 -19.13 -14.10 12.73
C VAL A 154 -17.61 -14.07 12.54
N TYR A 155 -16.90 -14.64 13.51
CA TYR A 155 -15.46 -14.87 13.50
C TYR A 155 -15.14 -15.98 14.50
N ILE A 156 -14.11 -16.77 14.22
CA ILE A 156 -13.74 -17.92 15.05
C ILE A 156 -12.56 -17.55 15.95
N SER A 157 -11.61 -16.77 15.42
CA SER A 157 -10.33 -16.51 16.08
C SER A 157 -10.10 -15.03 16.42
N PRO A 158 -9.31 -14.72 17.48
CA PRO A 158 -8.95 -13.33 17.80
C PRO A 158 -8.28 -12.55 16.66
N PRO A 159 -7.39 -13.14 15.83
CA PRO A 159 -6.81 -12.46 14.67
C PRO A 159 -7.86 -12.07 13.61
N GLU A 160 -8.88 -12.88 13.40
CA GLU A 160 -9.98 -12.55 12.47
C GLU A 160 -10.77 -11.35 12.98
N ARG A 161 -11.08 -11.31 14.28
CA ARG A 161 -11.72 -10.14 14.90
C ARG A 161 -10.86 -8.88 14.75
N TYR A 162 -9.55 -8.99 14.97
CA TYR A 162 -8.61 -7.89 14.77
C TYR A 162 -8.60 -7.39 13.32
N LEU A 163 -8.59 -8.31 12.35
CA LEU A 163 -8.66 -7.99 10.93
C LEU A 163 -9.93 -7.20 10.61
N LEU A 164 -11.09 -7.66 11.08
CA LEU A 164 -12.36 -6.99 10.83
C LEU A 164 -12.35 -5.54 11.36
N LEU A 165 -11.95 -5.36 12.62
CA LEU A 165 -11.87 -4.04 13.26
C LEU A 165 -10.86 -3.12 12.56
N ARG A 166 -9.70 -3.65 12.17
CA ARG A 166 -8.66 -2.87 11.50
C ARG A 166 -9.06 -2.49 10.08
N ALA A 167 -9.74 -3.38 9.36
CA ALA A 167 -10.29 -3.10 8.04
C ALA A 167 -11.40 -2.03 8.10
N ILE A 168 -12.27 -2.06 9.13
CA ILE A 168 -13.27 -1.01 9.37
C ILE A 168 -12.59 0.35 9.54
N LEU A 169 -11.58 0.43 10.42
CA LEU A 169 -10.84 1.67 10.66
C LEU A 169 -10.16 2.20 9.37
N ALA A 170 -9.50 1.32 8.63
CA ALA A 170 -8.85 1.67 7.37
C ALA A 170 -9.88 2.09 6.29
N GLY A 171 -11.02 1.41 6.21
CA GLY A 171 -12.11 1.77 5.30
C GLY A 171 -12.70 3.14 5.63
N LEU A 172 -12.96 3.42 6.92
CA LEU A 172 -13.42 4.73 7.38
C LEU A 172 -12.42 5.83 7.03
N TYR A 173 -11.12 5.57 7.17
CA TYR A 173 -10.08 6.51 6.76
C TYR A 173 -10.11 6.83 5.25
N LEU A 174 -10.41 5.84 4.41
CA LEU A 174 -10.55 6.02 2.96
C LEU A 174 -11.78 6.87 2.62
N VAL A 175 -12.90 6.67 3.33
CA VAL A 175 -14.18 7.39 3.10
C VAL A 175 -14.19 8.80 3.69
N ALA A 176 -13.66 9.00 4.91
CA ALA A 176 -13.65 10.29 5.62
C ALA A 176 -12.92 11.40 4.85
N GLY A 177 -12.19 11.02 3.81
CA GLY A 177 -11.48 11.93 2.96
C GLY A 177 -12.26 12.63 1.87
N ASP A 178 -13.45 12.12 1.59
CA ASP A 178 -14.33 12.63 0.57
C ASP A 178 -15.11 13.81 1.14
N LYS A 179 -14.61 15.03 0.92
CA LYS A 179 -15.28 16.28 1.36
C LYS A 179 -16.67 16.47 0.72
N ASN A 180 -17.05 15.61 -0.23
CA ASN A 180 -18.34 15.64 -0.91
C ASN A 180 -19.34 14.58 -0.40
N GLY A 181 -18.93 13.67 0.50
CA GLY A 181 -19.77 12.54 0.92
C GLY A 181 -20.51 12.71 2.26
N ILE A 182 -20.22 13.76 3.03
CA ILE A 182 -20.89 14.06 4.31
C ILE A 182 -21.33 15.53 4.33
N ALA A 183 -22.05 15.97 3.30
CA ALA A 183 -22.82 17.23 3.31
C ALA A 183 -23.79 17.31 2.12
N ARG A 184 -24.96 16.65 2.27
CA ARG A 184 -26.33 17.13 1.97
C ARG A 184 -27.25 15.97 1.63
#